data_AF-A0AAW0CQQ2-F1
#
_entry.id   AF-A0AAW0CQQ2-F1
#
_cell.length_a   1.000
_cell.length_b   1.000
_cell.length_c   1.000
_cell.angle_alpha   90.00
_cell.angle_beta   90.00
_cell.angle_gamma   90.00
#
_symmetry.space_group_name_H-M   'P 1'
#
loop_
_entity.id
_entity.type
_entity.pdbx_description
1 polymer ?
#
loop_
_entity_poly.entity_id
_entity_poly.type
_entity_poly.pdbx_seq_one_letter_code
_entity_poly.pdbx_strand_id
1 'polypeptide(L)'
;RRADTYQKQYYGTRKKLKRSHEAHEQQAAVLAGSLKETGRLKAQVSHLTAEVTQLEAESSSLRAEVASQKSARSVASQKMHAMAQKIRRIPSRIDTAVEKAATKAREEITRLFSFILKEDGVIPDSARDMINNLVALDGVRPNKVVSVLRRIAEKLGIAVVGNASDRSIRRIVKEGGVASTLQFVEAVGTAK
;
A
#
# COMPACT_ATOMS: atom_id res chain seq x y z
N ARG A 1 -47.90 -106.69 46.49
CA ARG A 1 -46.97 -105.64 47.03
C ARG A 1 -45.90 -105.19 46.02
N ARG A 2 -45.27 -106.06 45.21
CA ARG A 2 -44.21 -105.68 44.22
C ARG A 2 -44.72 -104.98 42.94
N ALA A 3 -45.92 -105.30 42.46
CA ALA A 3 -46.48 -104.68 41.24
C ALA A 3 -46.83 -103.19 41.45
N ASP A 4 -47.43 -102.83 42.59
CA ASP A 4 -47.73 -101.43 42.96
C ASP A 4 -46.49 -100.55 43.07
N THR A 5 -45.37 -101.10 43.55
CA THR A 5 -44.11 -100.37 43.66
C THR A 5 -43.52 -100.04 42.29
N TYR A 6 -43.62 -100.95 41.32
CA TYR A 6 -43.16 -100.71 39.95
C TYR A 6 -44.01 -99.67 39.22
N GLN A 7 -45.33 -99.73 39.37
CA GLN A 7 -46.23 -98.77 38.73
C GLN A 7 -46.04 -97.35 39.28
N LYS A 8 -45.81 -97.22 40.60
CA LYS A 8 -45.46 -95.93 41.24
C LYS A 8 -44.11 -95.39 40.77
N GLN A 9 -43.10 -96.24 40.62
CA GLN A 9 -41.79 -95.84 40.11
C GLN A 9 -41.86 -95.38 38.66
N TYR A 10 -42.55 -96.13 37.79
CA TYR A 10 -42.75 -95.78 36.37
C TYR A 10 -43.53 -94.47 36.19
N TYR A 11 -44.58 -94.26 36.97
CA TYR A 11 -45.34 -92.99 36.93
C TYR A 11 -44.49 -91.82 37.43
N GLY A 12 -43.68 -92.04 38.48
CA GLY A 12 -42.76 -91.04 39.02
C GLY A 12 -41.66 -90.63 38.03
N THR A 13 -41.04 -91.59 37.34
CA THR A 13 -40.02 -91.32 36.33
C THR A 13 -40.61 -90.61 35.10
N ARG A 14 -41.77 -91.06 34.60
CA ARG A 14 -42.47 -90.38 33.50
C ARG A 14 -42.87 -88.95 33.84
N LYS A 15 -43.34 -88.69 35.07
CA LYS A 15 -43.69 -87.34 35.54
C LYS A 15 -42.45 -86.44 35.65
N LYS A 16 -41.32 -86.98 36.12
CA LYS A 16 -40.03 -86.26 36.15
C LYS A 16 -39.54 -85.93 34.75
N LEU A 17 -39.60 -86.90 33.83
CA LEU A 17 -39.20 -86.70 32.43
C LEU A 17 -40.06 -85.63 31.75
N LYS A 18 -41.39 -85.66 31.95
CA LYS A 18 -42.30 -84.65 31.41
C LYS A 18 -41.95 -83.23 31.91
N ARG A 19 -41.74 -83.07 33.22
CA ARG A 19 -41.32 -81.78 33.81
C ARG A 19 -39.96 -81.31 33.30
N SER A 20 -39.02 -82.24 33.11
CA SER A 20 -37.70 -81.92 32.54
C SER A 20 -37.84 -81.45 31.10
N HIS A 21 -38.69 -82.10 30.30
CA HIS A 21 -38.95 -81.70 28.92
C HIS A 21 -39.61 -80.32 28.85
N GLU A 22 -40.63 -80.08 29.66
CA GLU A 22 -41.29 -78.76 29.77
C GLU A 22 -40.29 -77.68 30.20
N ALA A 23 -39.39 -77.97 31.14
CA ALA A 23 -38.34 -77.04 31.56
C ALA A 23 -37.32 -76.75 30.45
N HIS A 24 -36.88 -77.77 29.70
CA HIS A 24 -35.99 -77.59 28.55
C HIS A 24 -36.64 -76.80 27.42
N GLU A 25 -37.93 -77.00 27.17
CA GLU A 25 -38.69 -76.27 26.16
C GLU A 25 -38.84 -74.78 26.55
N GLN A 26 -39.12 -74.50 27.82
CA GLN A 26 -39.12 -73.13 28.35
C GLN A 26 -37.74 -72.47 28.25
N GLN A 27 -36.67 -73.19 28.59
CA GLN A 27 -35.30 -72.70 28.42
C GLN A 27 -34.96 -72.42 26.95
N ALA A 28 -35.35 -73.30 26.03
CA ALA A 28 -35.13 -73.12 24.60
C ALA A 28 -35.88 -71.89 24.06
N ALA A 29 -37.11 -71.64 24.52
CA ALA A 29 -37.88 -70.45 24.15
C ALA A 29 -37.21 -69.15 24.63
N VAL A 30 -36.70 -69.13 25.87
CA VAL A 30 -35.96 -67.97 26.41
C VAL A 30 -34.67 -67.72 25.63
N LEU A 31 -33.90 -68.78 25.33
CA LEU A 31 -32.67 -68.69 24.54
C LEU A 31 -32.96 -68.19 23.11
N ALA A 32 -34.03 -68.66 22.48
CA ALA A 32 -34.45 -68.18 21.16
C ALA A 32 -34.85 -66.71 21.19
N GLY A 33 -35.51 -66.23 22.25
CA GLY A 33 -35.81 -64.81 22.46
C GLY A 33 -34.55 -63.97 22.61
N SER A 34 -33.62 -64.41 23.47
CA SER A 34 -32.34 -63.75 23.68
C SER A 34 -31.47 -63.69 22.41
N LEU A 35 -31.48 -64.74 21.59
CA LEU A 35 -30.80 -64.76 20.28
C LEU A 35 -31.37 -63.72 19.30
N LYS A 36 -32.69 -63.52 19.29
CA LYS A 36 -33.31 -62.49 18.45
C LYS A 36 -32.94 -61.09 18.91
N GLU A 37 -32.93 -60.86 20.22
CA GLU A 37 -32.56 -59.58 20.81
C GLU A 37 -31.09 -59.24 20.59
N THR A 38 -30.18 -60.20 20.80
CA THR A 38 -28.75 -60.02 20.48
C THR A 38 -28.53 -59.75 19.00
N GLY A 39 -29.28 -60.39 18.10
CA GLY A 39 -29.25 -60.08 16.66
C GLY A 39 -29.69 -58.64 16.35
N ARG A 40 -30.77 -58.16 16.96
CA ARG A 40 -31.24 -56.77 16.82
C ARG A 40 -30.22 -55.77 17.37
N LEU A 41 -29.69 -56.02 18.56
CA LEU A 41 -28.68 -55.15 19.17
C LEU A 41 -27.41 -55.10 18.32
N LYS A 42 -26.97 -56.24 17.77
CA LYS A 42 -25.82 -56.29 16.85
C LYS A 42 -26.04 -55.44 15.60
N ALA A 43 -27.23 -55.47 15.01
CA ALA A 43 -27.57 -54.62 13.88
C ALA A 43 -27.55 -53.13 14.25
N GLN A 44 -28.11 -52.76 15.41
CA GLN A 44 -28.07 -51.37 15.90
C GLN A 44 -26.64 -50.89 16.16
N VAL A 45 -25.80 -51.71 16.79
CA VAL A 45 -24.38 -51.39 17.00
C VAL A 45 -23.68 -51.17 15.66
N SER A 46 -23.92 -52.02 14.66
CA SER A 46 -23.32 -51.83 13.33
C SER A 46 -23.75 -50.54 12.65
N HIS A 47 -25.04 -50.17 12.76
CA HIS A 47 -25.55 -48.92 12.22
C HIS A 47 -24.93 -47.70 12.90
N LEU A 48 -24.95 -47.67 14.24
CA LEU A 48 -24.36 -46.57 15.01
C LEU A 48 -22.85 -46.46 14.77
N THR A 49 -22.15 -47.58 14.59
CA THR A 49 -20.72 -47.57 14.23
C THR A 49 -20.50 -46.89 12.88
N ALA A 50 -21.31 -47.20 11.87
CA ALA A 50 -21.23 -46.56 10.56
C ALA A 50 -21.51 -45.04 10.65
N GLU A 51 -22.55 -44.65 11.39
CA GLU A 51 -22.91 -43.24 11.60
C GLU A 51 -21.80 -42.46 12.32
N VAL A 52 -21.19 -43.03 13.36
CA VAL A 52 -20.04 -42.42 14.05
C VAL A 52 -18.87 -42.22 13.08
N THR A 53 -18.54 -43.22 12.28
CA THR A 53 -17.44 -43.08 11.30
C THR A 53 -17.71 -42.02 10.25
N GLN A 54 -18.98 -41.86 9.82
CA GLN A 54 -19.36 -40.81 8.89
C GLN A 54 -19.24 -39.43 9.54
N LEU A 55 -19.76 -39.26 10.76
CA LEU A 55 -19.68 -37.99 11.50
C LEU A 55 -18.22 -37.60 11.80
N GLU A 56 -17.36 -38.57 12.08
CA GLU A 56 -15.92 -38.33 12.25
C GLU A 56 -15.27 -37.82 10.97
N ALA A 57 -15.61 -38.42 9.81
CA ALA A 57 -15.13 -37.96 8.52
C ALA A 57 -15.63 -36.54 8.21
N GLU A 58 -16.91 -36.25 8.41
CA GLU A 58 -17.49 -34.91 8.22
C GLU A 58 -16.85 -33.87 9.16
N SER A 59 -16.67 -34.22 10.44
CA SER A 59 -16.01 -33.32 11.39
C SER A 59 -14.55 -33.05 11.01
N SER A 60 -13.83 -34.03 10.47
CA SER A 60 -12.45 -33.83 10.00
C SER A 60 -12.39 -32.88 8.80
N SER A 61 -13.33 -33.02 7.85
CA SER A 61 -13.45 -32.17 6.67
C SER A 61 -13.79 -30.72 7.04
N LEU A 62 -14.78 -30.53 7.90
CA LEU A 62 -15.17 -29.21 8.39
C LEU A 62 -14.04 -28.50 9.13
N ARG A 63 -13.25 -29.24 9.92
CA ARG A 63 -12.07 -28.67 10.59
C ARG A 63 -11.02 -28.19 9.58
N ALA A 64 -10.78 -28.95 8.52
CA ALA A 64 -9.87 -28.56 7.45
C ALA A 64 -10.36 -27.30 6.71
N GLU A 65 -11.66 -27.22 6.43
CA GLU A 65 -12.26 -26.05 5.78
C GLU A 65 -12.20 -24.80 6.67
N VAL A 66 -12.51 -24.92 7.96
CA VAL A 66 -12.38 -23.81 8.91
C VAL A 66 -10.93 -23.32 8.99
N ALA A 67 -9.96 -24.22 8.94
CA ALA A 67 -8.54 -23.87 8.94
C ALA A 67 -8.14 -23.10 7.66
N SER A 68 -8.61 -23.54 6.49
CA SER A 68 -8.33 -22.87 5.21
C SER A 68 -9.02 -21.50 5.12
N GLN A 69 -10.25 -21.37 5.61
CA GLN A 69 -10.95 -20.08 5.66
C GLN A 69 -10.27 -19.10 6.62
N LYS A 70 -9.78 -19.57 7.78
CA LYS A 70 -9.02 -18.73 8.72
C LYS A 70 -7.73 -18.19 8.09
N SER A 71 -6.99 -19.03 7.36
CA SER A 71 -5.77 -18.58 6.68
C SER A 71 -6.08 -17.58 5.57
N ALA A 72 -7.10 -17.84 4.76
CA ALA A 72 -7.56 -16.91 3.71
C ALA A 72 -8.00 -15.56 4.28
N ARG A 73 -8.74 -15.56 5.39
CA ARG A 73 -9.17 -14.33 6.08
C ARG A 73 -8.01 -13.54 6.64
N SER A 74 -6.98 -14.21 7.17
CA SER A 74 -5.75 -13.55 7.62
C SER A 74 -5.04 -12.82 6.47
N VAL A 75 -4.88 -13.50 5.33
CA VAL A 75 -4.27 -12.90 4.14
C VAL A 75 -5.09 -11.71 3.62
N ALA A 76 -6.42 -11.83 3.57
CA ALA A 76 -7.30 -10.74 3.17
C ALA A 76 -7.18 -9.53 4.11
N SER A 77 -7.16 -9.77 5.43
CA SER A 77 -6.98 -8.73 6.44
C SER A 77 -5.64 -7.99 6.28
N GLN A 78 -4.55 -8.72 6.05
CA GLN A 78 -3.23 -8.12 5.79
C GLN A 78 -3.24 -7.23 4.53
N LYS A 79 -3.86 -7.70 3.45
CA LYS A 79 -4.00 -6.92 2.20
C LYS A 79 -4.83 -5.65 2.42
N MET A 80 -5.96 -5.76 3.14
CA MET A 80 -6.79 -4.60 3.49
C MET A 80 -6.03 -3.58 4.32
N HIS A 81 -5.29 -4.04 5.34
CA HIS A 81 -4.46 -3.15 6.16
C HIS A 81 -3.40 -2.43 5.31
N ALA A 82 -2.71 -3.15 4.43
CA ALA A 82 -1.72 -2.55 3.53
C ALA A 82 -2.33 -1.50 2.59
N MET A 83 -3.52 -1.77 2.03
CA MET A 83 -4.24 -0.80 1.19
C MET A 83 -4.71 0.42 1.99
N ALA A 84 -5.27 0.24 3.18
CA ALA A 84 -5.68 1.34 4.04
C ALA A 84 -4.50 2.27 4.38
N GLN A 85 -3.32 1.70 4.65
CA GLN A 85 -2.10 2.48 4.87
C GLN A 85 -1.65 3.24 3.62
N LYS A 86 -1.83 2.68 2.42
CA LYS A 86 -1.55 3.39 1.16
C LYS A 86 -2.50 4.58 0.99
N ILE A 87 -3.80 4.37 1.16
CA ILE A 87 -4.84 5.40 1.03
C ILE A 87 -4.58 6.55 2.02
N ARG A 88 -4.26 6.23 3.27
CA ARG A 88 -3.95 7.21 4.31
C ARG A 88 -2.77 8.13 3.94
N ARG A 89 -1.83 7.66 3.12
CA ARG A 89 -0.64 8.43 2.69
C ARG A 89 -0.89 9.29 1.45
N ILE A 90 -2.04 9.15 0.77
CA ILE A 90 -2.32 9.89 -0.46
C ILE A 90 -2.40 11.40 -0.21
N PRO A 91 -3.15 11.90 0.79
CA PRO A 91 -3.28 13.35 1.01
C PRO A 91 -1.92 14.03 1.22
N SER A 92 -1.11 13.52 2.15
CA SER A 92 0.21 14.12 2.44
C SER A 92 1.17 14.07 1.24
N ARG A 93 1.06 13.05 0.37
CA ARG A 93 1.83 12.98 -0.87
C ARG A 93 1.38 14.03 -1.88
N ILE A 94 0.07 14.27 -1.99
CA ILE A 94 -0.49 15.33 -2.84
C ILE A 94 0.00 16.68 -2.33
N ASP A 95 -0.14 16.95 -1.03
CA ASP A 95 0.28 18.22 -0.42
C ASP A 95 1.77 18.48 -0.69
N THR A 96 2.63 17.48 -0.42
CA THR A 96 4.08 17.59 -0.69
C THR A 96 4.39 17.81 -2.18
N ALA A 97 3.64 17.16 -3.08
CA ALA A 97 3.83 17.32 -4.52
C ALA A 97 3.42 18.72 -4.98
N VAL A 98 2.30 19.23 -4.47
CA VAL A 98 1.81 20.59 -4.74
C VAL A 98 2.80 21.63 -4.21
N GLU A 99 3.28 21.50 -2.98
CA GLU A 99 4.29 22.40 -2.42
C GLU A 99 5.56 22.40 -3.26
N LYS A 100 6.09 21.23 -3.63
CA LYS A 100 7.28 21.14 -4.49
C LYS A 100 7.08 21.74 -5.87
N ALA A 101 5.89 21.57 -6.47
CA ALA A 101 5.56 22.20 -7.74
C ALA A 101 5.51 23.72 -7.60
N ALA A 102 4.87 24.21 -6.52
CA ALA A 102 4.77 25.64 -6.23
C ALA A 102 6.15 26.28 -5.95
N THR A 103 7.05 25.61 -5.21
CA THR A 103 8.40 26.13 -4.96
C THR A 103 9.20 26.21 -6.25
N LYS A 104 9.18 25.16 -7.08
CA LYS A 104 9.87 25.17 -8.39
C LYS A 104 9.33 26.26 -9.31
N ALA A 105 8.01 26.40 -9.39
CA ALA A 105 7.39 27.46 -10.17
C ALA A 105 7.81 28.85 -9.67
N ARG A 106 7.88 29.06 -8.34
CA ARG A 106 8.36 30.32 -7.76
C ARG A 106 9.84 30.57 -8.07
N GLU A 107 10.69 29.55 -8.00
CA GLU A 107 12.11 29.65 -8.35
C GLU A 107 12.28 30.00 -9.84
N GLU A 108 11.53 29.36 -10.73
CA GLU A 108 11.53 29.67 -12.17
C GLU A 108 11.03 31.08 -12.46
N ILE A 109 9.92 31.50 -11.83
CA ILE A 109 9.42 32.88 -11.94
C ILE A 109 10.49 33.86 -11.45
N THR A 110 11.14 33.59 -10.33
CA THR A 110 12.19 34.47 -9.80
C THR A 110 13.37 34.57 -10.77
N ARG A 111 13.77 33.46 -11.42
CA ARG A 111 14.82 33.47 -12.45
C ARG A 111 14.40 34.27 -13.68
N LEU A 112 13.17 34.10 -14.17
CA LEU A 112 12.67 34.80 -15.36
C LEU A 112 12.43 36.29 -15.12
N PHE A 113 11.95 36.66 -13.93
CA PHE A 113 11.63 38.04 -13.55
C PHE A 113 12.73 38.69 -12.69
N SER A 114 13.98 38.29 -12.89
CA SER A 114 15.13 38.96 -12.27
C SER A 114 16.08 39.51 -13.33
N PHE A 115 16.61 40.70 -13.07
CA PHE A 115 17.67 41.32 -13.84
C PHE A 115 18.97 41.22 -13.05
N ILE A 116 19.92 40.46 -13.60
CA ILE A 116 21.23 40.24 -12.97
C ILE A 116 22.15 41.41 -13.33
N LEU A 117 22.33 42.34 -12.39
CA LEU A 117 23.27 43.46 -12.56
C LEU A 117 24.72 43.01 -12.29
N LYS A 118 24.90 42.03 -11.40
CA LYS A 118 26.22 41.49 -11.06
C LYS A 118 26.10 40.09 -10.46
N GLU A 119 26.87 39.15 -11.01
CA GLU A 119 26.96 37.75 -10.58
C GLU A 119 28.44 37.37 -10.40
N ASP A 120 28.79 36.74 -9.28
CA ASP A 120 30.16 36.28 -8.96
C ASP A 120 31.26 37.33 -9.16
N GLY A 121 30.98 38.59 -8.82
CA GLY A 121 31.94 39.67 -8.97
C GLY A 121 32.00 40.29 -10.36
N VAL A 122 31.32 39.71 -11.36
CA VAL A 122 31.34 40.10 -12.77
C VAL A 122 30.01 40.77 -13.15
N ILE A 123 30.08 41.83 -13.95
CA ILE A 123 28.89 42.47 -14.53
C ILE A 123 28.69 41.82 -15.90
N PRO A 124 27.55 41.15 -16.16
CA PRO A 124 27.33 40.47 -17.43
C PRO A 124 27.20 41.47 -18.58
N ASP A 125 27.51 41.04 -19.81
CA ASP A 125 27.56 41.95 -20.97
C ASP A 125 26.21 42.60 -21.27
N SER A 126 25.10 41.88 -21.10
CA SER A 126 23.75 42.45 -21.20
C SER A 126 23.51 43.62 -20.24
N ALA A 127 24.03 43.53 -19.01
CA ALA A 127 23.97 44.61 -18.05
C ALA A 127 24.94 45.75 -18.40
N ARG A 128 26.13 45.45 -18.95
CA ARG A 128 27.06 46.46 -19.45
C ARG A 128 26.45 47.27 -20.59
N ASP A 129 25.81 46.62 -21.54
CA ASP A 129 25.14 47.25 -22.69
C ASP A 129 23.99 48.15 -22.22
N MET A 130 23.17 47.66 -21.29
CA MET A 130 22.09 48.46 -20.71
C MET A 130 22.62 49.69 -19.96
N ILE A 131 23.72 49.54 -19.20
CA ILE A 131 24.40 50.67 -18.53
C ILE A 131 24.90 51.69 -19.57
N ASN A 132 25.54 51.23 -20.64
CA ASN A 132 26.06 52.10 -21.70
C ASN A 132 24.91 52.84 -22.41
N ASN A 133 23.83 52.15 -22.74
CA ASN A 133 22.66 52.74 -23.40
C ASN A 133 22.00 53.81 -22.52
N LEU A 134 21.80 53.54 -21.22
CA LEU A 134 21.23 54.53 -20.29
C LEU A 134 22.08 55.80 -20.20
N VAL A 135 23.41 55.68 -20.26
CA VAL A 135 24.30 56.83 -20.17
C VAL A 135 24.40 57.56 -21.51
N ALA A 136 24.58 56.83 -22.61
CA ALA A 136 24.86 57.38 -23.93
C ALA A 136 23.60 57.87 -24.65
N LEU A 137 22.49 57.12 -24.57
CA LEU A 137 21.24 57.42 -25.26
C LEU A 137 20.30 58.25 -24.38
N ASP A 138 20.13 57.84 -23.12
CA ASP A 138 19.16 58.49 -22.21
C ASP A 138 19.77 59.60 -21.32
N GLY A 139 21.07 59.86 -21.45
CA GLY A 139 21.76 60.93 -20.73
C GLY A 139 21.81 60.74 -19.21
N VAL A 140 21.62 59.52 -18.71
CA VAL A 140 21.66 59.23 -17.28
C VAL A 140 23.08 59.41 -16.75
N ARG A 141 23.24 60.19 -15.67
CA ARG A 141 24.56 60.35 -15.05
C ARG A 141 25.08 59.00 -14.54
N PRO A 142 26.36 58.64 -14.74
CA PRO A 142 26.91 57.32 -14.36
C PRO A 142 26.65 56.92 -12.90
N ASN A 143 26.69 57.87 -11.96
CA ASN A 143 26.44 57.64 -10.53
C ASN A 143 24.95 57.46 -10.18
N LYS A 144 24.03 57.60 -11.14
CA LYS A 144 22.59 57.42 -10.96
C LYS A 144 22.03 56.19 -11.68
N VAL A 145 22.81 55.54 -12.53
CA VAL A 145 22.38 54.39 -13.35
C VAL A 145 21.75 53.28 -12.51
N VAL A 146 22.39 52.84 -11.42
CA VAL A 146 21.83 51.79 -10.55
C VAL A 146 20.52 52.22 -9.90
N SER A 147 20.42 53.49 -9.49
CA SER A 147 19.20 54.02 -8.88
C SER A 147 18.05 54.06 -9.88
N VAL A 148 18.32 54.42 -11.13
CA VAL A 148 17.34 54.43 -12.21
C VAL A 148 16.90 53.00 -12.54
N LEU A 149 17.85 52.07 -12.74
CA LEU A 149 17.55 50.66 -13.01
C LEU A 149 16.68 50.05 -11.91
N ARG A 150 17.01 50.26 -10.64
CA ARG A 150 16.21 49.75 -9.52
C ARG A 150 14.81 50.35 -9.50
N ARG A 151 14.67 51.66 -9.76
CA ARG A 151 13.37 52.33 -9.78
C ARG A 151 12.48 51.82 -10.92
N ILE A 152 13.05 51.59 -12.10
CA ILE A 152 12.32 51.01 -13.25
C ILE A 152 11.93 49.56 -12.94
N ALA A 153 12.89 48.76 -12.49
CA ALA A 153 12.68 47.36 -12.15
C ALA A 153 11.61 47.19 -11.06
N GLU A 154 11.65 48.01 -10.01
CA GLU A 154 10.63 48.04 -8.95
C GLU A 154 9.23 48.31 -9.51
N LYS A 155 9.09 49.25 -10.46
CA LYS A 155 7.80 49.54 -11.11
C LYS A 155 7.32 48.43 -12.04
N LEU A 156 8.24 47.64 -12.59
CA LEU A 156 7.94 46.49 -13.43
C LEU A 156 7.81 45.18 -12.63
N GLY A 157 8.02 45.22 -11.31
CA GLY A 157 8.03 44.02 -10.46
C GLY A 157 9.22 43.08 -10.71
N ILE A 158 10.31 43.58 -11.30
CA ILE A 158 11.52 42.83 -11.62
C ILE A 158 12.51 42.97 -10.46
N ALA A 159 13.04 41.85 -9.98
CA ALA A 159 14.07 41.87 -8.94
C ALA A 159 15.45 42.18 -9.55
N VAL A 160 16.17 43.19 -9.04
CA VAL A 160 17.54 43.47 -9.48
C VAL A 160 18.53 42.75 -8.55
N VAL A 161 19.24 41.77 -9.08
CA VAL A 161 20.23 40.98 -8.35
C VAL A 161 21.61 41.61 -8.50
N GLY A 162 22.27 41.83 -7.37
CA GLY A 162 23.63 42.39 -7.33
C GLY A 162 23.68 43.92 -7.26
N ASN A 163 24.92 44.44 -7.30
CA ASN A 163 25.18 45.88 -7.24
C ASN A 163 26.43 46.23 -8.05
N ALA A 164 26.36 47.32 -8.82
CA ALA A 164 27.49 47.85 -9.56
C ALA A 164 28.02 49.10 -8.84
N SER A 165 29.32 49.12 -8.54
CA SER A 165 29.93 50.31 -7.93
C SER A 165 30.03 51.44 -8.94
N ASP A 166 29.99 52.69 -8.49
CA ASP A 166 30.20 53.87 -9.34
C ASP A 166 31.49 53.77 -10.17
N ARG A 167 32.55 53.21 -9.58
CA ARG A 167 33.82 52.96 -10.27
C ARG A 167 33.65 51.98 -11.43
N SER A 168 32.94 50.87 -11.21
CA SER A 168 32.67 49.87 -12.23
C SER A 168 31.85 50.45 -13.38
N ILE A 169 30.81 51.24 -13.06
CA ILE A 169 29.95 51.88 -14.07
C ILE A 169 30.76 52.85 -14.92
N ARG A 170 31.55 53.74 -14.29
CA ARG A 170 32.41 54.69 -15.03
C ARG A 170 33.40 53.97 -15.94
N ARG A 171 33.94 52.84 -15.48
CA ARG A 171 34.87 52.02 -16.26
C ARG A 171 34.17 51.41 -17.47
N ILE A 172 32.99 50.83 -17.30
CA ILE A 172 32.16 50.28 -18.39
C ILE A 172 31.85 51.36 -19.43
N VAL A 173 31.42 52.55 -19.01
CA VAL A 173 31.11 53.67 -19.91
C VAL A 173 32.35 54.12 -20.69
N LYS A 174 33.51 54.23 -20.02
CA LYS A 174 34.76 54.61 -20.67
C LYS A 174 35.20 53.55 -21.68
N GLU A 175 35.17 52.28 -21.29
CA GLU A 175 35.53 51.15 -22.15
C GLU A 175 34.58 51.06 -23.35
N GLY A 176 33.27 51.23 -23.16
CA GLY A 176 32.27 51.27 -24.22
C GLY A 176 32.47 52.42 -25.20
N GLY A 177 32.80 53.62 -24.71
CA GLY A 177 33.11 54.77 -25.58
C GLY A 177 34.37 54.54 -26.44
N VAL A 178 35.42 53.97 -25.86
CA VAL A 178 36.64 53.60 -26.60
C VAL A 178 36.33 52.53 -27.65
N ALA A 179 35.56 51.50 -27.30
CA ALA A 179 35.14 50.46 -28.23
C ALA A 179 34.34 51.03 -29.41
N SER A 180 33.38 51.93 -29.14
CA SER A 180 32.60 52.62 -30.18
C SER A 180 33.50 53.46 -31.11
N THR A 181 34.53 54.10 -30.56
CA THR A 181 35.49 54.89 -31.36
C THR A 181 36.34 53.98 -32.26
N LEU A 182 36.81 52.85 -31.74
CA LEU A 182 37.56 51.86 -32.52
C LEU A 182 36.70 51.26 -33.64
N GLN A 183 35.44 50.90 -33.35
CA GLN A 183 34.50 50.41 -34.34
C GLN A 183 34.23 51.45 -35.44
N PHE A 184 34.10 52.73 -35.09
CA PHE A 184 33.94 53.80 -36.06
C PHE A 184 35.15 53.92 -36.99
N VAL A 185 36.38 53.92 -36.43
CA VAL A 185 37.62 53.99 -37.23
C VAL A 185 37.74 52.78 -38.16
N GLU A 186 37.42 51.58 -37.66
CA GLU A 186 37.42 50.36 -38.46
C GLU A 186 36.38 50.39 -39.57
N ALA A 187 35.15 50.85 -39.28
CA ALA A 187 34.09 51.01 -40.27
C ALA A 187 34.47 52.02 -41.36
N VAL A 188 35.08 53.15 -40.99
CA VAL A 188 35.59 54.15 -41.95
C VAL A 188 36.75 53.59 -42.77
N GLY A 189 37.64 52.80 -42.18
CA GLY A 189 38.76 52.18 -42.87
C GLY A 189 38.37 51.03 -43.81
N THR A 190 37.26 50.35 -43.54
CA THR A 190 36.74 49.23 -44.32
C THR A 190 35.69 49.66 -45.36
N ALA A 191 35.12 50.85 -45.24
CA ALA A 191 34.28 51.48 -46.26
C ALA A 191 35.13 51.91 -47.47
N LYS A 192 35.42 50.96 -48.36
CA LYS A 192 35.83 51.20 -49.74
C LYS A 192 34.64 51.07 -50.68
#